data_AF-A0A7C2LFI5-F1
#
_entry.id   AF-A0A7C2LFI5-F1
#
_cell.length_a   1.000
_cell.length_b   1.000
_cell.length_c   1.000
_cell.angle_alpha   90.00
_cell.angle_beta   90.00
_cell.angle_gamma   90.00
#
_symmetry.space_group_name_H-M   'P 1'
#
loop_
_entity.id
_entity.type
_entity.pdbx_description
1 polymer ?
#
loop_
_entity_poly.entity_id
_entity_poly.type
_entity_poly.pdbx_seq_one_letter_code
_entity_poly.pdbx_strand_id
1 'polypeptide(L)'
;MANSFAEFLKREAAKVRARRIGSSTFIEEELRGERRYHLPTDFIDALFLRSEPGEHVVVEKGVLRELRYRLDELENEVRKLRRRNRALEVLLVACAVLLLLSVMR
;
A
#
# COMPACT_ATOMS: atom_id res chain seq x y z
N MET A 1 -23.27 1.51 -26.43
CA MET A 1 -22.25 1.05 -25.45
C MET A 1 -22.62 1.33 -23.99
N ALA A 2 -23.47 2.32 -23.65
CA ALA A 2 -23.86 2.60 -22.26
C ALA A 2 -24.69 1.47 -21.57
N ASN A 3 -25.41 0.66 -22.35
CA ASN A 3 -26.33 -0.35 -21.80
C ASN A 3 -25.64 -1.61 -21.26
N SER A 4 -24.48 -2.01 -21.80
CA SER A 4 -23.80 -3.25 -21.36
C SER A 4 -23.16 -3.09 -19.99
N PHE A 5 -22.61 -1.92 -19.70
CA PHE A 5 -22.03 -1.62 -18.39
C PHE A 5 -23.12 -1.48 -17.32
N ALA A 6 -24.24 -0.84 -17.65
CA ALA A 6 -25.38 -0.75 -16.74
C ALA A 6 -26.01 -2.13 -16.43
N GLU A 7 -26.10 -3.01 -17.43
CA GLU A 7 -26.50 -4.41 -17.27
C GLU A 7 -25.53 -5.19 -16.36
N PHE A 8 -24.22 -5.01 -16.56
CA PHE A 8 -23.19 -5.63 -15.73
C PHE A 8 -23.29 -5.18 -14.27
N LEU A 9 -23.42 -3.87 -14.03
CA LEU A 9 -23.59 -3.32 -12.68
C LEU A 9 -24.87 -3.81 -12.01
N LYS A 10 -25.98 -3.94 -12.75
CA LYS A 10 -27.22 -4.52 -12.21
C LYS A 10 -27.05 -5.99 -11.81
N ARG A 11 -26.36 -6.79 -12.63
CA ARG A 11 -26.08 -8.20 -12.31
C ARG A 11 -25.19 -8.34 -11.09
N GLU A 12 -24.16 -7.51 -10.95
CA GLU A 12 -23.28 -7.57 -9.78
C GLU A 12 -23.95 -7.02 -8.52
N ALA A 13 -24.72 -5.95 -8.62
CA ALA A 13 -25.48 -5.42 -7.49
C ALA A 13 -26.54 -6.42 -6.98
N ALA A 14 -27.13 -7.24 -7.86
CA ALA A 14 -28.10 -8.27 -7.48
C ALA A 14 -27.50 -9.43 -6.66
N LYS A 15 -26.17 -9.63 -6.72
CA LYS A 15 -25.47 -10.68 -5.95
C LYS A 15 -25.08 -10.23 -4.54
N VAL A 16 -25.18 -8.94 -4.26
CA VAL A 16 -24.71 -8.35 -3.02
C VAL A 16 -25.92 -8.04 -2.13
N ARG A 17 -25.98 -8.64 -0.94
CA ARG A 17 -26.99 -8.27 0.05
C ARG A 17 -26.61 -6.91 0.63
N ALA A 18 -27.54 -5.97 0.60
CA ALA A 18 -27.35 -4.66 1.19
C ALA A 18 -28.44 -4.41 2.23
N ARG A 19 -28.04 -3.93 3.40
CA ARG A 19 -28.93 -3.54 4.48
C ARG A 19 -28.94 -2.03 4.62
N ARG A 20 -30.13 -1.45 4.65
CA ARG A 20 -30.30 -0.02 4.89
C ARG A 20 -30.51 0.21 6.39
N ILE A 21 -29.70 1.09 6.98
CA ILE A 21 -29.85 1.52 8.37
C ILE A 21 -29.97 3.04 8.35
N GLY A 22 -31.17 3.56 8.62
CA GLY A 22 -31.46 5.00 8.49
C GLY A 22 -31.35 5.50 7.04
N SER A 23 -30.60 6.58 6.82
CA SER A 23 -30.39 7.16 5.47
C SER A 23 -29.29 6.49 4.66
N SER A 24 -28.47 5.61 5.26
CA SER A 24 -27.32 4.98 4.63
C SER A 24 -27.55 3.52 4.26
N THR A 25 -26.95 3.10 3.16
CA THR A 25 -26.99 1.74 2.63
C THR A 25 -25.66 1.06 2.92
N PHE A 26 -25.70 -0.03 3.67
CA PHE A 26 -24.54 -0.84 4.02
C PHE A 26 -24.58 -2.11 3.18
N ILE A 27 -23.44 -2.48 2.61
CA ILE A 27 -23.30 -3.78 1.96
C ILE A 27 -23.07 -4.82 3.05
N GLU A 28 -24.02 -5.74 3.23
CA GLU A 28 -23.81 -6.93 4.06
C GLU A 28 -22.85 -7.85 3.30
N GLU A 29 -21.56 -7.76 3.62
CA GLU A 29 -20.66 -8.85 3.33
C GLU A 29 -21.15 -10.04 4.17
N GLU A 30 -21.90 -10.97 3.54
CA GLU A 30 -22.08 -12.31 4.11
C GLU A 30 -20.71 -12.77 4.58
N LEU A 31 -20.60 -13.29 5.82
CA LEU A 31 -19.39 -13.91 6.34
C LEU A 31 -18.87 -14.80 5.21
N ARG A 32 -17.82 -14.34 4.54
CA ARG A 32 -17.31 -15.02 3.36
C ARG A 32 -16.67 -16.28 3.89
N GLY A 33 -17.47 -17.33 3.98
CA GLY A 33 -16.99 -18.69 4.10
C GLY A 33 -15.91 -18.84 3.04
N GLU A 34 -14.70 -19.13 3.52
CA GLU A 34 -13.57 -19.58 2.71
C GLU A 34 -13.35 -18.73 1.45
N ARG A 35 -12.94 -17.45 1.61
CA ARG A 35 -12.14 -16.84 0.54
C ARG A 35 -10.84 -17.63 0.48
N ARG A 36 -10.79 -18.60 -0.43
CA ARG A 36 -9.54 -19.20 -0.89
C ARG A 36 -8.75 -18.07 -1.55
N TYR A 37 -7.82 -17.48 -0.80
CA TYR A 37 -6.94 -16.42 -1.26
C TYR A 37 -6.12 -16.97 -2.44
N HIS A 38 -6.34 -16.41 -3.63
CA HIS A 38 -5.74 -16.90 -4.88
C HIS A 38 -4.84 -15.86 -5.54
N LEU A 39 -4.72 -14.64 -5.00
CA LEU A 39 -3.99 -13.57 -5.66
C LEU A 39 -2.66 -13.22 -4.94
N PRO A 40 -1.60 -12.89 -5.70
CA PRO A 40 -0.31 -12.45 -5.16
C PRO A 40 -0.41 -11.24 -4.21
N THR A 41 -1.45 -10.41 -4.38
CA THR A 41 -1.72 -9.24 -3.55
C THR A 41 -2.04 -9.63 -2.10
N ASP A 42 -2.75 -10.74 -1.89
CA ASP A 42 -3.14 -11.22 -0.56
C ASP A 42 -1.91 -11.62 0.28
N PHE A 43 -0.83 -12.07 -0.38
CA PHE A 43 0.44 -12.40 0.28
C PHE A 43 1.20 -11.14 0.74
N ILE A 44 1.22 -10.10 -0.08
CA ILE A 44 1.84 -8.82 0.27
C ILE A 44 1.07 -8.22 1.46
N ASP A 45 -0.26 -8.26 1.42
CA ASP A 45 -1.10 -7.79 2.51
C ASP A 45 -0.82 -8.56 3.81
N ALA A 46 -0.71 -9.89 3.77
CA ALA A 46 -0.36 -10.68 4.94
C ALA A 46 1.06 -10.39 5.49
N LEU A 47 2.06 -10.20 4.62
CA LEU A 47 3.43 -9.93 5.03
C LEU A 47 3.61 -8.53 5.64
N PHE A 48 2.86 -7.54 5.14
CA PHE A 48 3.01 -6.14 5.53
C PHE A 48 2.02 -5.66 6.60
N LEU A 49 0.81 -6.24 6.69
CA LEU A 49 -0.24 -5.72 7.58
C LEU A 49 -0.29 -6.38 8.97
N ARG A 50 0.65 -7.27 9.34
CA ARG A 50 0.68 -7.96 10.65
C ARG A 50 -0.68 -8.54 11.08
N SER A 51 -1.54 -8.85 10.12
CA SER A 51 -2.80 -9.52 10.38
C SER A 51 -2.46 -11.00 10.52
N GLU A 52 -2.73 -11.58 11.70
CA GLU A 52 -2.37 -12.96 12.00
C GLU A 52 -2.87 -13.88 10.88
N PRO A 53 -1.97 -14.53 10.13
CA PRO A 53 -2.39 -15.43 9.07
C PRO A 53 -3.02 -16.65 9.71
N GLY A 54 -4.35 -16.76 9.62
CA GLY A 54 -5.10 -17.91 10.12
C GLY A 54 -4.73 -19.23 9.43
N GLU A 55 -4.07 -19.19 8.27
CA GLU A 55 -3.61 -20.39 7.56
C GLU A 55 -2.26 -20.16 6.86
N HIS A 56 -1.43 -21.21 6.88
CA HIS A 56 -0.09 -21.23 6.33
C HIS A 56 -0.04 -20.85 4.85
N VAL A 57 0.59 -19.72 4.52
CA VAL A 57 0.90 -19.38 3.12
C VAL A 57 2.16 -20.14 2.70
N VAL A 58 2.02 -21.13 1.81
CA VAL A 58 3.15 -21.86 1.23
C VAL A 58 3.73 -21.04 0.08
N VAL A 59 4.78 -20.28 0.37
CA VAL A 59 5.55 -19.55 -0.65
C VAL A 59 6.83 -20.30 -0.96
N GLU A 60 7.16 -20.37 -2.24
CA GLU A 60 8.44 -20.93 -2.69
C GLU A 60 9.60 -20.15 -2.06
N LYS A 61 10.52 -20.87 -1.40
CA LYS A 61 11.66 -20.26 -0.68
C LYS A 61 12.49 -19.33 -1.56
N GLY A 62 12.55 -19.60 -2.88
CA GLY A 62 13.23 -18.76 -3.86
C GLY A 62 12.61 -17.37 -3.97
N VAL A 63 11.29 -17.32 -4.13
CA VAL A 63 10.51 -16.08 -4.23
C VAL A 63 10.68 -15.22 -2.97
N LEU A 64 10.60 -15.84 -1.78
CA LEU A 64 10.80 -15.12 -0.53
C LEU A 64 12.21 -14.53 -0.40
N ARG A 65 13.23 -15.26 -0.86
CA ARG A 65 14.62 -14.80 -0.85
C ARG A 65 14.82 -13.63 -1.82
N GLU A 66 14.23 -13.69 -3.01
CA GLU A 66 14.33 -12.62 -3.99
C GLU A 66 13.60 -11.36 -3.52
N LEU A 67 12.39 -11.49 -2.99
CA LEU A 67 11.65 -10.37 -2.39
C LEU A 67 12.46 -9.71 -1.27
N ARG A 68 13.03 -10.52 -0.37
CA ARG A 68 13.87 -10.01 0.71
C ARG A 68 15.10 -9.26 0.17
N TYR A 69 15.77 -9.81 -0.83
CA TYR A 69 16.92 -9.17 -1.46
C TYR A 69 16.57 -7.80 -2.05
N ARG A 70 15.48 -7.74 -2.85
CA ARG A 70 15.01 -6.48 -3.45
C ARG A 70 14.59 -5.47 -2.37
N LEU A 71 13.98 -5.93 -1.29
CA LEU A 71 13.59 -5.08 -0.18
C LEU A 71 14.81 -4.47 0.54
N ASP A 72 15.82 -5.30 0.82
CA ASP A 72 17.07 -4.87 1.46
C ASP A 72 17.83 -3.88 0.56
N GLU A 73 17.82 -4.09 -0.76
CA GLU A 73 18.40 -3.18 -1.75
C GLU A 73 17.69 -1.82 -1.76
N LEU A 74 16.35 -1.82 -1.85
CA LEU A 74 15.54 -0.60 -1.79
C LEU A 74 15.74 0.16 -0.49
N GLU A 75 15.81 -0.54 0.65
CA GLU A 75 16.04 0.11 1.94
C GLU A 75 17.43 0.76 2.02
N ASN A 76 18.44 0.14 1.43
CA ASN A 76 19.79 0.71 1.33
C ASN A 76 19.82 1.95 0.44
N GLU A 77 19.13 1.93 -0.71
CA GLU A 77 19.01 3.09 -1.59
C GLU A 77 18.32 4.26 -0.89
N VAL A 78 17.20 4.00 -0.20
CA VAL A 78 16.48 5.00 0.58
C VAL A 78 17.38 5.58 1.67
N ARG A 79 18.15 4.74 2.38
CA ARG A 79 19.12 5.20 3.39
C ARG A 79 20.20 6.09 2.78
N LYS A 80 20.72 5.74 1.60
CA LYS A 80 21.73 6.54 0.88
C LYS A 80 21.17 7.89 0.45
N LEU A 81 19.96 7.92 -0.09
CA LEU A 81 19.27 9.14 -0.49
C LEU A 81 18.97 10.04 0.72
N ARG A 82 18.49 9.49 1.83
CA ARG A 82 18.27 10.25 3.08
C ARG A 82 19.55 10.91 3.60
N ARG A 83 20.69 10.20 3.57
CA ARG A 83 21.98 10.78 3.98
C ARG A 83 22.39 11.95 3.09
N ARG A 84 22.25 11.80 1.77
CA ARG A 84 22.54 12.88 0.81
C ARG A 84 21.62 14.08 1.01
N ASN A 85 20.33 13.84 1.21
CA ASN A 85 19.37 14.91 1.43
C ASN A 85 19.69 15.69 2.70
N ARG A 86 19.97 15.02 3.82
CA ARG A 86 20.40 15.68 5.06
C ARG A 86 21.67 16.52 4.87
N ALA A 87 22.64 16.05 4.10
CA ALA A 87 23.84 16.83 3.79
C ALA A 87 23.52 18.08 2.97
N LEU A 88 22.63 17.97 1.98
CA LEU A 88 22.17 19.11 1.17
C LEU A 88 21.35 20.11 1.99
N GLU A 89 20.48 19.65 2.88
CA GLU A 89 19.73 20.50 3.81
C GLU A 89 20.66 21.34 4.67
N VAL A 90 21.69 20.72 5.27
CA VAL A 90 22.69 21.44 6.08
C VAL A 90 23.42 22.48 5.23
N LEU A 91 23.81 22.13 4.00
CA LEU A 91 24.51 23.04 3.09
C LEU A 91 23.62 24.23 2.69
N LEU A 92 22.34 23.97 2.43
CA LEU A 92 21.35 25.00 2.09
C LEU A 92 21.12 25.95 3.26
N VAL A 93 20.99 25.43 4.49
CA VAL A 93 20.87 26.26 5.70
C VAL A 93 22.12 27.11 5.90
N ALA A 94 23.31 26.54 5.73
CA ALA A 94 24.57 27.29 5.82
C ALA A 94 24.65 28.43 4.79
N CYS A 95 24.28 28.16 3.53
CA CYS A 95 24.20 29.19 2.49
C CYS A 95 23.18 30.28 2.84
N ALA A 96 22.01 29.92 3.36
CA ALA A 96 20.99 30.89 3.77
C ALA A 96 21.50 31.81 4.89
N VAL A 97 22.19 31.26 5.89
CA VAL A 97 22.79 32.05 6.99
C VAL A 97 23.87 33.00 6.45
N LEU A 98 24.75 32.52 5.57
CA LEU A 98 25.78 33.37 4.95
C LEU A 98 25.17 34.51 4.13
N LEU A 99 24.10 34.24 3.38
CA LEU A 99 23.39 35.27 2.63
C LEU A 99 22.77 36.32 3.56
N LEU A 100 22.10 35.91 4.63
CA LEU A 100 21.55 36.83 5.63
C LEU A 100 22.64 37.69 6.26
N LEU A 101 23.77 37.11 6.65
CA LEU A 101 24.91 37.85 7.18
C LEU A 101 25.49 38.83 6.17
N SER A 102 25.51 38.48 4.88
CA SER A 102 26.02 39.36 3.83
C SER A 102 25.10 40.56 3.56
N VAL A 103 23.79 40.40 3.72
CA VAL A 103 22.79 41.46 3.52
C VAL A 103 22.66 42.36 4.75
N MET A 104 22.89 41.81 5.95
CA MET A 104 22.88 42.57 7.21
C MET A 104 24.18 43.36 7.46
N ARG A 105 25.20 43.18 6.63
CA ARG A 105 26.46 43.91 6.67
C ARG A 105 26.41 45.12 5.73
#